data_AF-A0A3N7A2J8-F1
#
_entry.id   AF-A0A3N7A2J8-F1
#
_cell.length_a   1.000
_cell.length_b   1.000
_cell.length_c   1.000
_cell.angle_alpha   90.00
_cell.angle_beta   90.00
_cell.angle_gamma   90.00
#
_symmetry.space_group_name_H-M   'P 1'
#
loop_
_entity.id
_entity.type
_entity.pdbx_description
1 polymer ?
#
loop_
_entity_poly.entity_id
_entity_poly.type
_entity_poly.pdbx_seq_one_letter_code
_entity_poly.pdbx_strand_id
1 'polypeptide(L)'
;MQGYHSLSKQERRYQFFYLLGLLALVLLVLSLLFLRKFDSPFARDGALSLQMLEQRNKFTARQAAVSPLVENTFRKIIVLSKDSVQPFVESDIKTSINEVANAFEGVEIYDSRKEDYYQIAQFMKMYFSDKVLVAKKTENIARFEKELNECLSGFKDNQQRLSQMKNAMLSRSAK
;
A
#
# COMPACT_ATOMS: atom_id res chain seq x y z
N MET A 1 86.44 -7.57 37.32
CA MET A 1 87.09 -6.45 36.61
C MET A 1 86.26 -6.12 35.38
N GLN A 2 85.53 -5.01 35.41
CA GLN A 2 84.63 -4.56 34.35
C GLN A 2 85.45 -3.89 33.25
N GLY A 3 85.57 -4.57 32.10
CA GLY A 3 86.14 -3.98 30.90
C GLY A 3 85.09 -3.14 30.17
N TYR A 4 85.03 -1.85 30.47
CA TYR A 4 84.31 -0.90 29.61
C TYR A 4 85.08 -0.77 28.29
N HIS A 5 84.70 -1.56 27.30
CA HIS A 5 85.02 -1.23 25.90
C HIS A 5 84.30 0.07 25.58
N SER A 6 85.03 1.19 25.61
CA SER A 6 84.54 2.44 25.04
C SER A 6 84.43 2.25 23.52
N LEU A 7 83.24 1.85 23.06
CA LEU A 7 82.91 1.71 21.65
C LEU A 7 83.10 3.07 20.96
N SER A 8 83.73 3.06 19.78
CA SER A 8 83.96 4.25 18.98
C SER A 8 82.63 4.92 18.64
N LYS A 9 82.60 6.26 18.52
CA LYS A 9 81.38 7.04 18.21
C LYS A 9 80.61 6.48 17.00
N GLN A 10 81.32 5.83 16.08
CA GLN A 10 80.76 5.21 14.88
C GLN A 10 80.03 3.89 15.17
N GLU A 11 80.57 3.04 16.04
CA GLU A 11 79.97 1.74 16.43
C GLU A 11 78.69 1.95 17.25
N ARG A 12 78.67 2.97 18.11
CA ARG A 12 77.48 3.36 18.87
C ARG A 12 76.34 3.83 17.96
N ARG A 13 76.66 4.46 16.82
CA ARG A 13 75.66 4.90 15.83
C ARG A 13 75.05 3.71 15.10
N TYR A 14 75.85 2.70 14.73
CA TYR A 14 75.33 1.46 14.14
C TYR A 14 74.46 0.67 15.12
N GLN A 15 74.88 0.55 16.38
CA GLN A 15 74.07 -0.10 17.42
C GLN A 15 72.73 0.62 17.64
N PHE A 16 72.72 1.96 17.61
CA PHE A 16 71.49 2.75 17.73
C PHE A 16 70.52 2.48 16.58
N PHE A 17 70.99 2.51 15.32
CA PHE A 17 70.13 2.21 14.17
C PHE A 17 69.65 0.76 14.14
N TYR A 18 70.48 -0.19 14.59
CA TYR A 18 70.09 -1.60 14.73
C TYR A 18 68.96 -1.76 15.75
N LEU A 19 69.08 -1.15 16.93
CA LEU A 19 68.03 -1.15 17.96
C LEU A 19 66.75 -0.46 17.48
N LEU A 20 66.88 0.65 16.75
CA LEU A 20 65.73 1.38 16.19
C LEU A 20 65.01 0.57 15.11
N GLY A 21 65.75 -0.15 14.26
CA GLY A 21 65.18 -1.07 13.28
C GLY A 21 64.46 -2.25 13.94
N LEU A 22 65.04 -2.83 14.98
CA LEU A 22 64.42 -3.92 15.74
C LEU A 22 63.14 -3.47 16.45
N LEU A 23 63.15 -2.28 17.06
CA LEU A 23 61.96 -1.67 17.66
C LEU A 23 60.85 -1.45 16.62
N ALA A 24 61.18 -0.90 15.45
CA ALA A 24 60.22 -0.67 14.38
C ALA A 24 59.60 -1.98 13.89
N LEU A 25 60.40 -3.04 13.75
CA LEU A 25 59.93 -4.36 13.33
C LEU A 25 58.98 -4.97 14.37
N VAL A 26 59.30 -4.87 15.65
CA VAL A 26 58.42 -5.35 16.74
C VAL A 26 57.10 -4.59 16.76
N LEU A 27 57.13 -3.26 16.62
CA LEU A 27 55.91 -2.44 16.56
C LEU A 27 55.04 -2.76 15.33
N LEU A 28 55.67 -3.06 14.18
CA LEU A 28 54.97 -3.44 12.95
C LEU A 28 54.28 -4.81 13.12
N VAL A 29 54.99 -5.79 13.67
CA VAL A 29 54.42 -7.12 13.97
C VAL A 29 53.28 -7.00 14.98
N LEU A 30 53.46 -6.24 16.06
CA LEU A 30 52.40 -5.99 17.05
C LEU A 30 51.19 -5.31 16.42
N SER A 31 51.41 -4.27 15.60
CA SER A 31 50.34 -3.59 14.87
C SER A 31 49.54 -4.57 14.00
N LEU A 32 50.20 -5.41 13.20
CA LEU A 32 49.52 -6.42 12.38
C LEU A 32 48.72 -7.43 13.22
N LEU A 33 49.26 -7.88 14.36
CA LEU A 33 48.55 -8.81 15.25
C LEU A 33 47.32 -8.17 15.90
N PHE A 34 47.41 -6.90 16.33
CA PHE A 34 46.29 -6.16 16.89
C PHE A 34 45.22 -5.86 15.83
N LEU A 35 45.60 -5.43 14.63
CA LEU A 35 44.64 -5.16 13.54
C LEU A 35 43.92 -6.43 13.07
N ARG A 36 44.59 -7.59 13.04
CA ARG A 36 43.96 -8.85 12.60
C ARG A 36 42.88 -9.37 13.55
N LYS A 37 42.92 -8.97 14.83
CA LYS A 37 41.92 -9.35 15.86
C LYS A 37 40.94 -8.23 16.21
N PHE A 38 40.98 -7.10 15.50
CA PHE A 38 40.07 -5.99 15.73
C PHE A 38 38.79 -6.19 14.92
N ASP A 39 37.77 -6.77 15.55
CA ASP A 39 36.42 -6.79 14.99
C ASP A 39 35.86 -5.36 14.99
N SER A 40 35.71 -4.77 13.80
CA SER A 40 35.22 -3.40 13.66
C SER A 40 33.83 -3.26 14.28
N PRO A 41 33.62 -2.30 15.22
CA PRO A 41 32.29 -2.05 15.80
C PRO A 41 31.28 -1.59 14.73
N PHE A 42 31.75 -1.08 13.60
CA PHE A 42 30.91 -0.65 12.46
C PHE A 42 30.48 -1.81 11.54
N ALA A 43 31.07 -2.99 11.65
CA ALA A 43 30.68 -4.14 10.83
C ALA A 43 29.24 -4.61 11.15
N ARG A 44 28.79 -4.45 12.40
CA ARG A 44 27.42 -4.80 12.83
C ARG A 44 26.39 -3.75 12.38
N ASP A 45 26.72 -2.47 12.47
CA ASP A 45 25.85 -1.38 11.98
C ASP A 45 25.71 -1.41 10.44
N GLY A 46 26.79 -1.78 9.74
CA GLY A 46 26.77 -2.04 8.31
C GLY A 46 25.84 -3.21 7.93
N ALA A 47 25.91 -4.33 8.65
CA ALA A 47 25.08 -5.49 8.35
C ALA A 47 23.57 -5.20 8.53
N LEU A 48 23.18 -4.52 9.61
CA LEU A 48 21.78 -4.16 9.86
C LEU A 48 21.25 -3.17 8.80
N SER A 49 22.06 -2.16 8.44
CA SER A 49 21.67 -1.18 7.42
C SER A 49 21.56 -1.81 6.03
N LEU A 50 22.43 -2.77 5.68
CA LEU A 50 22.29 -3.56 4.46
C LEU A 50 20.99 -4.38 4.45
N GLN A 51 20.65 -5.04 5.56
CA GLN A 51 19.41 -5.83 5.66
C GLN A 51 18.17 -4.93 5.54
N MET A 52 18.18 -3.75 6.18
CA MET A 52 17.10 -2.78 6.04
C MET A 52 16.96 -2.26 4.61
N LEU A 53 18.09 -2.00 3.92
CA LEU A 53 18.09 -1.58 2.53
C LEU A 53 17.51 -2.67 1.62
N GLU A 54 17.89 -3.93 1.84
CA GLU A 54 17.33 -5.07 1.11
C GLU A 54 15.81 -5.18 1.31
N GLN A 55 15.33 -5.05 2.55
CA GLN A 55 13.90 -5.06 2.86
C GLN A 55 13.15 -3.91 2.16
N ARG A 56 13.72 -2.70 2.16
CA ARG A 56 13.15 -1.55 1.45
C ARG A 56 13.08 -1.79 -0.05
N ASN A 57 14.13 -2.36 -0.64
CA ASN A 57 14.15 -2.67 -2.08
C ASN A 57 13.11 -3.74 -2.43
N LYS A 58 12.98 -4.80 -1.62
CA LYS A 58 11.92 -5.82 -1.80
C LYS A 58 10.52 -5.20 -1.72
N PHE A 59 10.29 -4.33 -0.74
CA PHE A 59 9.04 -3.59 -0.62
C PHE A 59 8.77 -2.71 -1.85
N THR A 60 9.74 -1.90 -2.28
CA THR A 60 9.57 -1.02 -3.45
C THR A 60 9.31 -1.79 -4.74
N ALA A 61 10.01 -2.91 -4.95
CA ALA A 61 9.76 -3.77 -6.10
C ALA A 61 8.34 -4.35 -6.08
N ARG A 62 7.87 -4.83 -4.92
CA ARG A 62 6.50 -5.32 -4.77
C ARG A 62 5.46 -4.22 -4.93
N GLN A 63 5.70 -3.05 -4.34
CA GLN A 63 4.85 -1.87 -4.47
C GLN A 63 4.68 -1.47 -5.94
N ALA A 64 5.75 -1.44 -6.73
CA ALA A 64 5.66 -1.13 -8.16
C ALA A 64 4.78 -2.14 -8.92
N ALA A 65 4.84 -3.42 -8.56
CA ALA A 65 4.00 -4.46 -9.15
C ALA A 65 2.52 -4.36 -8.72
N VAL A 66 2.25 -3.94 -7.49
CA VAL A 66 0.89 -3.84 -6.92
C VAL A 66 0.21 -2.50 -7.24
N SER A 67 0.96 -1.42 -7.46
CA SER A 67 0.42 -0.09 -7.79
C SER A 67 -0.64 -0.09 -8.90
N PRO A 68 -0.47 -0.77 -10.05
CA PRO A 68 -1.50 -0.80 -11.09
C PRO A 68 -2.78 -1.50 -10.63
N LEU A 69 -2.68 -2.53 -9.79
CA LEU A 69 -3.86 -3.20 -9.22
C LEU A 69 -4.68 -2.22 -8.37
N VAL A 70 -4.04 -1.45 -7.49
CA VAL A 70 -4.70 -0.45 -6.64
C VAL A 70 -5.39 0.62 -7.50
N GLU A 71 -4.69 1.18 -8.48
CA GLU A 71 -5.24 2.21 -9.35
C GLU A 71 -6.42 1.70 -10.19
N ASN A 72 -6.28 0.52 -10.79
CA ASN A 72 -7.32 -0.09 -11.61
C ASN A 72 -8.55 -0.43 -10.77
N THR A 73 -8.37 -1.01 -9.58
CA THR A 73 -9.47 -1.28 -8.65
C THR A 73 -10.21 -0.01 -8.29
N PHE A 74 -9.49 1.07 -7.95
CA PHE A 74 -10.11 2.35 -7.61
C PHE A 74 -10.87 2.95 -8.81
N ARG A 75 -10.28 2.90 -10.01
CA ARG A 75 -10.90 3.37 -11.25
C ARG A 75 -12.20 2.61 -11.54
N LYS A 76 -12.22 1.29 -11.38
CA LYS A 76 -13.44 0.47 -11.52
C LYS A 76 -14.55 0.94 -10.57
N ILE A 77 -14.21 1.31 -9.34
CA ILE A 77 -15.18 1.81 -8.34
C ILE A 77 -15.70 3.21 -8.70
N ILE A 78 -14.84 4.11 -9.21
CA ILE A 78 -15.26 5.47 -9.58
C ILE A 78 -16.19 5.45 -10.80
N VAL A 79 -15.88 4.62 -11.80
CA VAL A 79 -16.62 4.52 -13.06
C VAL A 79 -18.00 3.87 -12.86
N LEU A 80 -18.28 3.30 -11.68
CA LEU A 80 -19.61 2.80 -11.33
C LEU A 80 -20.65 3.93 -11.45
N SER A 81 -21.35 3.95 -12.57
CA SER A 81 -22.40 4.91 -12.89
C SER A 81 -23.68 4.61 -12.09
N LYS A 82 -24.56 5.60 -12.00
CA LYS A 82 -25.87 5.47 -11.33
C LYS A 82 -26.78 4.42 -11.95
N ASP A 83 -26.54 4.05 -13.20
CA ASP A 83 -27.33 3.05 -13.91
C ASP A 83 -27.01 1.64 -13.39
N SER A 84 -28.07 0.84 -13.24
CA SER A 84 -28.11 -0.46 -12.56
C SER A 84 -26.76 -1.20 -12.57
N VAL A 85 -26.14 -1.32 -11.40
CA VAL A 85 -24.87 -2.01 -11.27
C VAL A 85 -25.09 -3.48 -11.61
N GLN A 86 -24.48 -3.96 -12.69
CA GLN A 86 -24.61 -5.35 -13.08
C GLN A 86 -23.94 -6.25 -12.01
N PRO A 87 -24.58 -7.35 -11.58
CA PRO A 87 -24.04 -8.22 -10.53
C PRO A 87 -22.62 -8.74 -10.82
N PHE A 88 -22.31 -8.98 -12.09
CA PHE A 88 -20.96 -9.37 -12.52
C PHE A 88 -19.91 -8.30 -12.21
N VAL A 89 -20.23 -7.02 -12.46
CA VAL A 89 -19.33 -5.88 -12.18
C VAL A 89 -19.12 -5.74 -10.67
N GLU A 90 -20.17 -5.92 -9.86
CA GLU A 90 -20.02 -5.91 -8.40
C GLU A 90 -19.09 -7.02 -7.92
N SER A 91 -19.21 -8.22 -8.48
CA SER A 91 -18.37 -9.35 -8.12
C SER A 91 -16.91 -9.12 -8.51
N ASP A 92 -16.65 -8.63 -9.71
CA ASP A 92 -15.30 -8.31 -10.21
C ASP A 92 -14.61 -7.26 -9.34
N ILE A 93 -15.33 -6.20 -8.94
CA ILE A 93 -14.79 -5.18 -8.04
C ILE A 93 -14.49 -5.75 -6.66
N LYS A 94 -15.38 -6.57 -6.08
CA LYS A 94 -15.14 -7.22 -4.79
C LYS A 94 -13.89 -8.11 -4.82
N THR A 95 -13.70 -8.88 -5.90
CA THR A 95 -12.50 -9.68 -6.11
C THR A 95 -11.26 -8.79 -6.19
N SER A 96 -11.30 -7.74 -7.01
CA SER A 96 -10.18 -6.80 -7.17
C SER A 96 -9.80 -6.11 -5.85
N ILE A 97 -10.78 -5.77 -4.99
CA ILE A 97 -10.53 -5.22 -3.65
C ILE A 97 -9.85 -6.26 -2.74
N ASN A 98 -10.28 -7.53 -2.78
CA ASN A 98 -9.64 -8.60 -2.00
C ASN A 98 -8.20 -8.87 -2.46
N GLU A 99 -7.94 -8.79 -3.77
CA GLU A 99 -6.57 -8.89 -4.30
C GLU A 99 -5.67 -7.76 -3.78
N VAL A 100 -6.20 -6.53 -3.63
CA VAL A 100 -5.48 -5.43 -2.99
C VAL A 100 -5.21 -5.73 -1.52
N ALA A 101 -6.19 -6.26 -0.79
CA ALA A 101 -6.05 -6.61 0.63
C ALA A 101 -4.93 -7.65 0.85
N ASN A 102 -4.82 -8.60 -0.08
CA ASN A 102 -3.90 -9.73 0.01
C ASN A 102 -2.62 -9.51 -0.80
N ALA A 103 -2.37 -8.28 -1.28
CA ALA A 103 -1.25 -7.99 -2.18
C ALA A 103 0.14 -8.31 -1.60
N PHE A 104 0.26 -8.33 -0.26
CA PHE A 104 1.48 -8.65 0.48
C PHE A 104 1.36 -9.95 1.29
N GLU A 105 0.27 -10.71 1.14
CA GLU A 105 0.09 -12.00 1.80
C GLU A 105 1.08 -13.03 1.21
N GLY A 106 1.74 -13.80 2.08
CA GLY A 106 2.72 -14.80 1.67
C GLY A 106 4.07 -14.25 1.18
N VAL A 107 4.32 -12.93 1.25
CA VAL A 107 5.60 -12.33 0.88
C VAL A 107 6.43 -12.02 2.13
N GLU A 108 7.69 -12.46 2.16
CA GLU A 108 8.65 -12.21 3.24
C GLU A 108 9.19 -10.77 3.21
N ILE A 109 8.31 -9.81 3.45
CA ILE A 109 8.63 -8.38 3.64
C ILE A 109 8.25 -8.00 5.07
N TYR A 110 9.22 -7.49 5.83
CA TYR A 110 9.02 -7.08 7.24
C TYR A 110 8.76 -5.57 7.39
N ASP A 111 8.52 -4.87 6.28
CA ASP A 111 8.17 -3.46 6.26
C ASP A 111 6.72 -3.25 6.72
N SER A 112 6.49 -2.36 7.69
CA SER A 112 5.16 -2.09 8.25
C SER A 112 4.19 -1.48 7.24
N ARG A 113 4.71 -0.79 6.20
CA ARG A 113 3.89 -0.18 5.14
C ARG A 113 3.10 -1.20 4.33
N LYS A 114 3.40 -2.50 4.45
CA LYS A 114 2.59 -3.55 3.84
C LYS A 114 1.17 -3.60 4.42
N GLU A 115 1.00 -3.21 5.68
CA GLU A 115 -0.30 -3.23 6.36
C GLU A 115 -1.26 -2.16 5.80
N ASP A 116 -0.72 -1.10 5.20
CA ASP A 116 -1.51 -0.04 4.57
C ASP A 116 -2.38 -0.57 3.42
N TYR A 117 -1.96 -1.63 2.72
CA TYR A 117 -2.73 -2.21 1.61
C TYR A 117 -4.04 -2.85 2.08
N TYR A 118 -4.04 -3.46 3.27
CA TYR A 118 -5.27 -3.94 3.89
C TYR A 118 -6.20 -2.78 4.24
N GLN A 119 -5.67 -1.68 4.78
CA GLN A 119 -6.46 -0.49 5.09
C GLN A 119 -7.03 0.18 3.82
N ILE A 120 -6.24 0.26 2.75
CA ILE A 120 -6.67 0.75 1.44
C ILE A 120 -7.84 -0.10 0.92
N ALA A 121 -7.74 -1.43 1.01
CA ALA A 121 -8.82 -2.33 0.60
C ALA A 121 -10.10 -2.13 1.43
N GLN A 122 -9.97 -1.93 2.75
CA GLN A 122 -11.12 -1.63 3.62
C GLN A 122 -11.80 -0.31 3.23
N PHE A 123 -11.00 0.73 2.97
CA PHE A 123 -11.52 2.00 2.45
C PHE A 123 -12.27 1.80 1.12
N MET A 124 -11.67 1.08 0.18
CA MET A 124 -12.30 0.78 -1.12
C MET A 124 -13.62 0.01 -0.96
N LYS A 125 -13.68 -0.95 -0.04
CA LYS A 125 -14.88 -1.73 0.27
C LYS A 125 -16.00 -0.84 0.80
N MET A 126 -15.69 0.04 1.74
CA MET A 126 -16.64 1.01 2.28
C MET A 126 -17.14 1.96 1.18
N TYR A 127 -16.22 2.56 0.43
CA TYR A 127 -16.55 3.48 -0.65
C TYR A 127 -17.41 2.84 -1.75
N PHE A 128 -17.09 1.60 -2.13
CA PHE A 128 -17.88 0.81 -3.09
C PHE A 128 -19.29 0.51 -2.55
N SER A 129 -19.42 0.15 -1.28
CA SER A 129 -20.72 -0.07 -0.64
C SER A 129 -21.61 1.17 -0.70
N ASP A 130 -21.04 2.35 -0.43
CA ASP A 130 -21.77 3.62 -0.52
C ASP A 130 -22.24 3.92 -1.95
N LYS A 131 -21.38 3.67 -2.95
CA LYS A 131 -21.73 3.83 -4.37
C LYS A 131 -22.89 2.94 -4.77
N VAL A 132 -22.86 1.66 -4.39
CA VAL A 132 -23.94 0.70 -4.66
C VAL A 132 -25.23 1.13 -3.97
N LEU A 133 -25.15 1.60 -2.72
CA LEU A 133 -26.32 2.09 -1.98
C LEU A 133 -26.95 3.31 -2.66
N VAL A 134 -26.14 4.26 -3.11
CA VAL A 134 -26.60 5.46 -3.83
C VAL A 134 -27.24 5.10 -5.17
N ALA A 135 -26.64 4.17 -5.93
CA ALA A 135 -27.21 3.69 -7.19
C ALA A 135 -28.59 3.05 -6.97
N LYS A 136 -28.71 2.10 -6.03
CA LYS A 136 -29.99 1.45 -5.70
C LYS A 136 -31.05 2.42 -5.22
N LYS A 137 -30.69 3.41 -4.39
CA LYS A 137 -31.62 4.45 -3.95
C LYS A 137 -32.09 5.32 -5.12
N THR A 138 -31.19 5.68 -6.04
CA THR A 138 -31.53 6.48 -7.22
C THR A 138 -32.46 5.72 -8.16
N GLU A 139 -32.20 4.44 -8.39
CA GLU A 139 -33.07 3.55 -9.17
C GLU A 139 -34.47 3.43 -8.55
N ASN A 140 -34.55 3.23 -7.23
CA ASN A 140 -35.82 3.17 -6.52
C ASN A 140 -36.61 4.49 -6.61
N ILE A 141 -35.94 5.64 -6.48
CA ILE A 141 -36.59 6.95 -6.64
C ILE A 141 -37.18 7.08 -8.05
N ALA A 142 -36.41 6.77 -9.08
CA ALA A 142 -36.89 6.84 -10.47
C ALA A 142 -38.08 5.88 -10.71
N ARG A 143 -38.04 4.68 -10.13
CA ARG A 143 -39.16 3.74 -10.20
C ARG A 143 -40.41 4.30 -9.49
N PHE A 144 -40.26 4.80 -8.27
CA PHE A 144 -41.40 5.34 -7.50
C PHE A 144 -42.00 6.60 -8.14
N GLU A 145 -41.18 7.47 -8.74
CA GLU A 145 -41.67 8.61 -9.51
C GLU A 145 -42.51 8.16 -10.71
N LYS A 146 -42.05 7.13 -11.42
CA LYS A 146 -42.81 6.55 -12.54
C LYS A 146 -44.13 5.94 -12.07
N GLU A 147 -44.10 5.10 -11.05
CA GLU A 147 -45.30 4.47 -10.47
C GLU A 147 -46.30 5.53 -9.94
N LEU A 148 -45.80 6.60 -9.32
CA LEU A 148 -46.63 7.71 -8.85
C LEU A 148 -47.28 8.45 -10.03
N ASN A 149 -46.52 8.75 -11.08
CA ASN A 149 -47.04 9.42 -12.27
C ASN A 149 -48.12 8.56 -12.98
N GLU A 150 -47.90 7.26 -13.10
CA GLU A 150 -48.87 6.30 -13.64
C GLU A 150 -50.15 6.26 -12.79
N CYS A 151 -50.01 6.24 -11.45
CA CYS A 151 -51.14 6.30 -10.52
C CYS A 151 -51.93 7.60 -10.64
N LEU A 152 -51.24 8.75 -10.69
CA LEU A 152 -51.87 10.07 -10.84
C LEU A 152 -52.61 10.22 -12.17
N SER A 153 -52.05 9.69 -13.26
CA SER A 153 -52.73 9.66 -14.56
C SER A 153 -53.97 8.78 -14.50
N GLY A 154 -53.85 7.55 -13.99
CA GLY A 154 -54.98 6.63 -13.85
C GLY A 154 -56.08 7.17 -12.93
N PHE A 155 -55.73 7.93 -11.89
CA PHE A 155 -56.69 8.63 -11.04
C PHE A 155 -57.49 9.69 -11.83
N LYS A 156 -56.80 10.55 -12.60
CA LYS A 156 -57.43 11.57 -13.44
C LYS A 156 -58.36 10.95 -14.49
N ASP A 157 -57.91 9.88 -15.16
CA ASP A 157 -58.69 9.18 -16.18
C ASP A 157 -59.98 8.58 -15.57
N ASN A 158 -59.87 7.97 -14.39
CA ASN A 158 -61.03 7.44 -13.68
C ASN A 158 -62.00 8.54 -13.22
N GLN A 159 -61.49 9.67 -12.75
CA GLN A 159 -62.32 10.81 -12.37
C GLN A 159 -63.08 11.37 -13.57
N GLN A 160 -62.43 11.47 -14.73
CA GLN A 160 -63.06 11.90 -15.99
C GLN A 160 -64.11 10.89 -16.48
N ARG A 161 -63.83 9.58 -16.37
CA ARG A 161 -64.80 8.55 -16.74
C ARG A 161 -66.05 8.58 -15.84
N LEU A 162 -65.86 8.76 -14.52
CA LEU A 162 -66.97 8.89 -13.56
C LEU A 162 -67.83 10.12 -13.83
N SER A 163 -67.23 11.26 -14.14
CA SER A 163 -67.98 12.48 -14.45
C SER A 163 -68.78 12.34 -15.75
N GLN A 164 -68.19 11.73 -16.79
CA GLN A 164 -68.90 11.40 -18.04
C GLN A 164 -70.09 10.46 -17.81
N MET A 165 -69.89 9.39 -17.01
CA MET A 165 -70.96 8.47 -16.64
C MET A 165 -72.10 9.17 -15.88
N LYS A 166 -71.77 10.04 -14.92
CA LYS A 166 -72.76 10.81 -14.16
C LYS A 166 -73.57 11.73 -15.08
N ASN A 167 -72.90 12.44 -15.99
CA ASN A 167 -73.57 13.33 -16.95
C ASN A 167 -74.48 12.55 -17.91
N ALA A 168 -74.03 11.38 -18.39
CA ALA A 168 -74.84 10.50 -19.22
C ALA A 168 -76.11 10.01 -18.49
N MET A 169 -75.99 9.61 -17.22
CA MET A 169 -77.14 9.22 -16.40
C MET A 169 -78.13 10.37 -16.19
N LEU A 170 -77.65 11.57 -15.87
CA LEU A 170 -78.49 12.76 -15.73
C LEU A 170 -79.24 13.09 -17.04
N SER A 171 -78.56 13.02 -18.19
CA SER A 171 -79.18 13.27 -19.50
C SER A 171 -80.26 12.25 -19.87
N ARG A 172 -80.13 11.00 -19.41
CA ARG A 172 -81.14 9.95 -19.60
C ARG A 172 -82.35 10.11 -18.69
N SER A 173 -82.16 10.64 -17.48
CA SER A 173 -83.25 10.85 -16.51
C SER A 173 -84.04 12.14 -16.75
N ALA A 174 -83.53 13.05 -17.58
CA ALA A 174 -84.18 14.33 -17.92
C ALA A 174 -85.08 14.25 -19.18
N LYS A 175 -85.29 13.04 -19.72
CA LYS A 175 -86.11 12.75 -20.89
C LYS A 175 -87.28 11.89 -20.47
#